data_AF-A0A3D0Z545-F1
#
_entry.id   AF-A0A3D0Z545-F1
#
_cell.length_a   1.000
_cell.length_b   1.000
_cell.length_c   1.000
_cell.angle_alpha   90.00
_cell.angle_beta   90.00
_cell.angle_gamma   90.00
#
_symmetry.space_group_name_H-M   'P 1'
#
loop_
_entity.id
_entity.type
_entity.pdbx_description
1 polymer ?
#
loop_
_entity_poly.entity_id
_entity_poly.type
_entity_poly.pdbx_seq_one_letter_code
_entity_poly.pdbx_strand_id
1 'polypeptide(L)'
;MNNMNISVAVERTYAKDKERVTDFFNVVVWRSTAKFIANYFEKSQMIALSGSLQVNKYKDRDGNPRQRTKVLVHQASFAGDKRNRTAPAVDVERDEPPEAEPYPDDPDLPF
;
A
#
# COMPACT_ATOMS: atom_id res chain seq x y z
N MET A 1 6.16 16.92 -15.57
CA MET A 1 5.23 16.74 -14.44
C MET A 1 5.00 15.25 -14.27
N ASN A 2 5.32 14.66 -13.12
CA ASN A 2 5.09 13.23 -12.90
C ASN A 2 3.60 12.97 -12.71
N ASN A 3 3.01 12.25 -13.66
CA ASN A 3 1.70 11.63 -13.55
C ASN A 3 1.86 10.11 -13.57
N MET A 4 0.96 9.41 -12.90
CA MET A 4 0.94 7.96 -12.83
C MET A 4 -0.47 7.47 -13.14
N ASN A 5 -0.58 6.49 -14.03
CA ASN A 5 -1.83 5.81 -14.34
C ASN A 5 -1.81 4.42 -13.73
N ILE A 6 -2.80 4.11 -12.91
CA ILE A 6 -2.96 2.79 -12.30
C ILE A 6 -4.38 2.28 -12.53
N SER A 7 -4.56 0.97 -12.44
CA SER A 7 -5.87 0.33 -12.43
C SER A 7 -6.17 -0.15 -11.03
N VAL A 8 -7.36 0.17 -10.52
CA VAL A 8 -7.82 -0.30 -9.22
C VAL A 8 -9.00 -1.25 -9.42
N ALA A 9 -8.87 -2.44 -8.86
CA ALA A 9 -9.92 -3.44 -8.83
C ALA A 9 -10.85 -3.17 -7.65
N VAL A 10 -12.16 -3.16 -7.89
CA VAL A 10 -13.19 -3.02 -6.86
C VAL A 10 -14.21 -4.13 -7.04
N GLU A 11 -14.29 -5.02 -6.06
CA GLU A 11 -15.30 -6.08 -6.01
C GLU A 11 -16.68 -5.46 -5.71
N ARG A 12 -17.71 -5.89 -6.44
CA ARG A 12 -19.08 -5.43 -6.20
C ARG A 12 -19.67 -6.15 -4.98
N THR A 13 -20.20 -5.40 -4.02
CA THR A 13 -20.87 -5.95 -2.83
C THR A 13 -22.13 -6.75 -3.17
N TYR A 14 -22.86 -6.34 -4.21
CA TYR A 14 -24.06 -7.01 -4.68
C TYR A 14 -23.77 -7.79 -5.96
N ALA A 15 -23.80 -9.11 -5.85
CA ALA A 15 -23.81 -10.01 -6.99
C ALA A 15 -25.19 -10.69 -7.05
N LYS A 16 -25.88 -10.57 -8.18
CA LYS A 16 -27.21 -11.14 -8.39
C LYS A 16 -27.15 -12.68 -8.51
N ASP A 17 -25.99 -13.19 -8.92
CA ASP A 17 -25.64 -14.61 -9.01
C ASP A 17 -24.48 -14.92 -8.04
N LYS A 18 -24.14 -16.21 -7.85
CA LYS A 18 -22.98 -16.64 -7.03
C LYS A 18 -21.61 -16.20 -7.58
N GLU A 19 -21.57 -15.40 -8.64
CA GLU A 19 -20.35 -14.96 -9.30
C GLU A 19 -19.90 -13.58 -8.78
N ARG A 20 -18.68 -13.52 -8.23
CA ARG A 20 -18.08 -12.28 -7.75
C ARG A 20 -17.63 -11.43 -8.94
N VAL A 21 -18.32 -10.32 -9.17
CA VAL A 21 -17.98 -9.38 -10.25
C VAL A 21 -17.02 -8.31 -9.73
N THR A 22 -15.97 -8.01 -10.51
CA THR A 22 -14.97 -6.98 -10.18
C THR A 22 -14.91 -5.94 -11.30
N ASP A 23 -14.98 -4.67 -10.91
CA ASP A 23 -14.77 -3.54 -11.81
C ASP A 23 -13.32 -3.05 -11.75
N PHE A 24 -12.80 -2.61 -12.88
CA PHE A 24 -11.48 -2.02 -12.99
C PHE A 24 -11.59 -0.54 -13.36
N PHE A 25 -11.19 0.32 -12.43
CA PHE A 25 -11.22 1.76 -12.62
C PHE A 25 -9.86 2.28 -13.09
N ASN A 26 -9.88 3.11 -14.13
CA ASN A 26 -8.71 3.85 -14.57
C ASN A 26 -8.49 5.06 -13.67
N VAL A 27 -7.36 5.07 -12.97
CA VAL A 27 -7.01 6.08 -11.97
C VAL A 27 -5.80 6.87 -12.45
N VAL A 28 -5.92 8.20 -12.43
CA VAL A 28 -4.86 9.14 -12.80
C VAL A 28 -4.44 9.91 -11.56
N VAL A 29 -3.16 9.80 -11.20
CA VAL A 29 -2.56 10.40 -10.01
C VAL A 29 -1.48 11.38 -10.42
N TRP A 30 -1.34 12.49 -9.70
CA TRP A 30 -0.40 13.57 -10.04
C TRP A 30 0.52 13.91 -8.87
N ARG A 31 1.64 14.58 -9.19
CA ARG A 31 2.51 15.30 -8.24
C ARG A 31 2.96 14.41 -7.06
N SER A 32 2.88 14.93 -5.84
CA SER A 32 3.33 14.26 -4.60
C SER A 32 2.58 12.95 -4.35
N THR A 33 1.29 12.89 -4.65
CA THR A 33 0.48 11.68 -4.48
C THR A 33 0.96 10.54 -5.39
N ALA A 34 1.38 10.85 -6.62
CA ALA A 34 1.97 9.84 -7.50
C ALA A 34 3.27 9.26 -6.93
N LYS A 35 4.15 10.12 -6.38
CA LYS A 35 5.39 9.69 -5.72
C LYS A 35 5.12 8.87 -4.45
N PHE A 36 4.12 9.27 -3.66
CA PHE A 36 3.70 8.52 -2.48
C PHE A 36 3.24 7.11 -2.85
N ILE A 37 2.36 6.95 -3.82
CA ILE A 37 1.89 5.62 -4.22
C ILE A 37 3.05 4.78 -4.76
N ALA A 38 3.91 5.34 -5.61
CA ALA A 38 5.05 4.60 -6.16
C ALA A 38 6.06 4.12 -5.09
N ASN A 39 6.19 4.86 -3.98
CA ASN A 39 7.15 4.52 -2.92
C ASN A 39 6.60 3.52 -1.90
N TYR A 40 5.27 3.47 -1.71
CA TYR A 40 4.66 2.77 -0.57
C TYR A 40 3.65 1.69 -0.96
N PHE A 41 3.25 1.62 -2.23
CA PHE A 41 2.28 0.64 -2.72
C PHE A 41 2.87 -0.20 -3.85
N GLU A 42 2.66 -1.50 -3.73
CA GLU A 42 2.92 -2.54 -4.71
C GLU A 42 1.62 -3.05 -5.31
N LYS A 43 1.73 -3.87 -6.35
CA LYS A 43 0.57 -4.58 -6.92
C LYS A 43 -0.16 -5.36 -5.82
N SER A 44 -1.49 -5.39 -5.93
CA SER A 44 -2.37 -6.11 -4.99
C SER A 44 -2.36 -5.57 -3.55
N GLN A 45 -1.83 -4.38 -3.29
CA GLN A 45 -2.09 -3.68 -2.03
C GLN A 45 -3.44 -2.98 -2.08
N MET A 46 -4.18 -3.10 -0.98
CA MET A 46 -5.42 -2.38 -0.79
C MET A 46 -5.10 -0.90 -0.51
N ILE A 47 -5.82 -0.02 -1.19
CA ILE A 47 -5.57 1.42 -1.18
C ILE A 47 -6.92 2.15 -1.14
N ALA A 48 -7.02 3.18 -0.30
CA ALA A 48 -8.12 4.11 -0.33
C ALA A 48 -7.70 5.35 -1.12
N LEU A 49 -8.54 5.75 -2.08
CA LEU A 49 -8.29 6.87 -2.97
C LEU A 49 -9.44 7.87 -2.86
N SER A 50 -9.10 9.16 -2.77
CA SER A 50 -10.05 10.27 -2.81
C SER A 50 -9.71 11.21 -3.95
N GLY A 51 -10.72 11.61 -4.71
CA GLY A 51 -10.55 12.25 -6.00
C GLY A 51 -11.85 12.73 -6.63
N SER A 52 -11.77 13.08 -7.91
CA SER A 52 -12.91 13.45 -8.74
C SER A 52 -13.09 12.48 -9.91
N LEU A 53 -14.34 12.21 -10.29
CA LEU A 53 -14.66 11.44 -11.49
C LEU A 53 -14.69 12.38 -12.70
N GLN A 54 -13.96 12.03 -13.76
CA GLN A 54 -13.95 12.77 -15.02
C GLN A 54 -14.42 11.89 -16.16
N VAL A 55 -15.37 12.38 -16.95
CA VAL A 55 -15.85 11.74 -18.16
C VAL A 55 -15.43 12.59 -19.35
N ASN A 56 -14.52 12.07 -20.16
CA ASN A 56 -14.03 12.74 -21.35
C ASN A 56 -14.62 12.10 -22.61
N LYS A 57 -15.09 12.93 -23.54
CA LYS A 57 -15.49 12.49 -24.88
C LYS A 57 -14.28 12.54 -25.81
N TYR A 58 -14.10 11.52 -26.63
CA TYR A 58 -13.06 11.45 -27.66
C TYR A 58 -13.59 10.72 -28.89
N LYS A 59 -12.92 10.86 -30.04
CA LYS A 59 -13.21 10.06 -31.22
C LYS A 59 -12.23 8.90 -31.30
N ASP A 60 -12.72 7.71 -31.60
CA ASP A 60 -11.84 6.59 -31.96
C ASP A 60 -11.27 6.79 -33.37
N ARG A 61 -10.43 5.84 -33.82
CA ARG A 61 -9.74 5.93 -35.12
C ARG A 61 -10.72 5.97 -36.30
N ASP A 62 -11.91 5.41 -36.12
CA ASP A 62 -12.98 5.34 -37.12
C ASP A 62 -13.93 6.55 -37.04
N GLY A 63 -13.63 7.51 -36.15
CA GLY A 63 -14.40 8.75 -36.00
C GLY A 63 -15.62 8.63 -35.08
N ASN A 64 -15.87 7.46 -34.48
CA ASN A 64 -17.04 7.26 -33.63
C ASN A 64 -16.85 7.95 -32.27
N PRO A 65 -17.90 8.62 -31.73
CA PRO A 65 -17.82 9.25 -30.43
C PRO A 65 -17.75 8.17 -29.34
N ARG A 66 -16.72 8.26 -28.51
CA ARG A 66 -16.50 7.40 -27.34
C ARG A 66 -16.42 8.24 -26.07
N GLN A 67 -16.72 7.61 -24.95
CA GLN A 67 -16.55 8.20 -23.62
C GLN A 67 -15.49 7.40 -22.86
N ARG A 68 -14.63 8.10 -22.14
CA ARG A 68 -13.69 7.49 -21.19
C ARG A 68 -13.93 8.12 -19.82
N THR A 69 -14.26 7.26 -18.86
CA THR A 69 -14.35 7.63 -17.45
C THR A 69 -13.01 7.35 -16.78
N LYS A 70 -12.52 8.31 -15.98
CA LYS A 70 -11.29 8.19 -15.21
C LYS A 70 -11.47 8.85 -13.84
N VAL A 71 -10.75 8.34 -12.84
CA VAL A 71 -10.71 8.94 -11.50
C VAL A 71 -9.44 9.76 -11.38
N LEU A 72 -9.57 11.05 -11.11
CA LEU A 72 -8.45 11.96 -10.85
C LEU A 72 -8.20 12.03 -9.35
N VAL A 73 -7.08 11.49 -8.88
CA VAL A 73 -6.80 11.36 -7.44
C VAL A 73 -6.10 12.59 -6.89
N HIS A 74 -6.59 13.06 -5.75
CA HIS A 74 -5.98 14.12 -4.96
C HIS A 74 -5.24 13.56 -3.74
N GLN A 75 -5.80 12.53 -3.09
CA GLN A 75 -5.25 11.92 -1.88
C GLN A 75 -5.32 10.39 -1.93
N ALA A 76 -4.31 9.75 -1.37
CA ALA A 76 -4.24 8.30 -1.19
C ALA A 76 -3.90 7.97 0.27
N SER A 77 -4.48 6.91 0.80
CA SER A 77 -4.19 6.37 2.12
C SER A 77 -4.15 4.85 2.09
N PHE A 78 -3.43 4.26 3.05
CA PHE A 78 -3.46 2.82 3.25
C PHE A 78 -4.86 2.37 3.62
N ALA A 79 -5.26 1.23 3.07
CA ALA A 79 -6.50 0.55 3.43
C ALA A 79 -6.18 -0.93 3.67
N GLY A 80 -6.90 -1.56 4.58
CA GLY A 80 -6.66 -2.94 5.00
C GLY A 80 -5.58 -3.08 6.08
N ASP A 81 -5.38 -4.31 6.54
CA ASP A 81 -4.41 -4.60 7.59
C ASP A 81 -2.98 -4.34 7.12
N LYS A 82 -2.16 -3.84 8.05
CA LYS A 82 -0.71 -3.76 7.85
C LYS A 82 -0.27 -5.18 7.52
N ARG A 83 0.16 -5.43 6.27
CA ARG A 83 0.82 -6.69 5.91
C ARG A 83 1.83 -6.97 7.01
N ASN A 84 1.60 -8.02 7.79
CA ASN A 84 2.59 -8.51 8.73
C ASN A 84 3.74 -8.96 7.84
N ARG A 85 4.69 -8.05 7.64
CA ARG A 85 5.94 -8.37 6.96
C ARG A 85 6.61 -9.30 7.94
N THR A 86 6.37 -10.60 7.79
CA THR A 86 7.07 -11.65 8.51
C THR A 86 8.54 -11.33 8.29
N ALA A 87 9.15 -10.69 9.29
CA ALA A 87 10.58 -10.55 9.31
C ALA A 87 11.12 -11.98 9.22
N PRO A 88 12.15 -12.24 8.40
CA PRO A 88 12.84 -13.52 8.52
C PRO A 88 13.14 -13.72 10.00
N ALA A 89 12.77 -14.88 10.55
CA ALA A 89 13.13 -15.23 11.90
C ALA A 89 14.65 -15.12 11.98
N VAL A 90 15.13 -14.10 12.67
CA VAL A 90 16.55 -13.98 12.99
C VAL A 90 16.72 -15.00 14.11
N ASP A 91 17.42 -16.08 13.83
CA ASP A 91 17.89 -17.00 14.87
C ASP A 91 18.83 -16.20 15.76
N VAL A 92 18.26 -15.64 16.84
CA VAL A 92 19.07 -15.04 17.90
C VAL A 92 19.62 -16.23 18.68
N GLU A 93 20.84 -16.62 18.32
CA GLU A 93 21.67 -17.49 19.15
C GLU A 93 21.77 -16.81 20.52
N ARG A 94 21.09 -17.39 21.52
CA ARG A 94 21.14 -16.90 22.89
C ARG A 94 22.53 -17.22 23.42
N ASP A 95 23.45 -16.26 23.34
CA ASP A 95 24.66 -16.30 24.15
C ASP A 95 24.23 -16.37 25.62
N GLU A 96 24.59 -17.47 26.25
CA GLU A 96 24.40 -17.74 27.67
C GLU A 96 25.19 -16.66 28.45
N PRO A 97 24.57 -15.96 29.42
CA PRO A 97 25.28 -14.93 30.17
C PRO A 97 26.46 -15.57 30.90
N PRO A 98 27.65 -14.93 30.90
CA PRO A 98 28.81 -15.48 31.60
C PRO A 98 28.47 -15.67 33.08
N GLU A 99 28.82 -16.84 33.59
CA GLU A 99 28.68 -17.21 34.99
C GLU A 99 29.33 -16.12 35.85
N ALA A 100 28.55 -15.54 36.78
CA ALA A 100 29.04 -14.46 37.61
C ALA A 100 30.18 -14.99 38.49
N GLU A 101 31.40 -14.50 38.27
CA GLU A 101 32.48 -14.77 39.21
C GLU A 101 32.09 -14.21 40.60
N PRO A 102 32.40 -14.93 41.68
CA PRO A 102 32.14 -14.44 43.03
C PRO A 102 32.83 -13.09 43.21
N TYR A 103 32.05 -12.08 43.62
CA TYR A 103 32.63 -10.79 43.97
C TYR A 103 33.68 -11.00 45.07
N PRO A 104 34.91 -10.47 44.91
CA PRO A 104 35.84 -10.47 46.03
C PRO A 104 35.25 -9.61 47.14
N ASP A 105 35.16 -10.18 48.35
CA ASP A 105 34.82 -9.45 49.57
C ASP A 105 35.96 -8.48 49.90
N ASP A 106 35.96 -7.30 49.26
CA ASP A 106 36.94 -6.25 49.50
C ASP A 106 36.46 -5.32 50.62
N PRO A 107 37.11 -5.30 51.80
CA PRO A 107 36.70 -4.50 52.94
C PRO A 107 36.94 -2.99 52.77
N ASP A 108 37.56 -2.55 51.66
CA ASP A 108 37.89 -1.14 51.42
C ASP A 108 36.88 -0.40 50.51
N LEU A 109 35.69 -0.97 50.25
CA LEU A 109 34.62 -0.26 49.55
C LEU A 109 33.99 0.83 50.45
N PRO A 110 34.05 2.12 50.05
CA PRO A 110 33.37 3.17 50.80
C PRO A 110 31.85 3.03 50.64
N PHE A 111 31.13 3.07 51.77
CA PHE A 111 29.66 3.15 51.80
C PHE A 111 29.12 4.41 51.12
#